data_AF-A0A840SFG3-F1
#
_entry.id   AF-A0A840SFG3-F1
#
_cell.length_a   1.000
_cell.length_b   1.000
_cell.length_c   1.000
_cell.angle_alpha   90.00
_cell.angle_beta   90.00
_cell.angle_gamma   90.00
#
_symmetry.space_group_name_H-M   'P 1'
#
loop_
_entity.id
_entity.type
_entity.pdbx_description
1 polymer ?
#
loop_
_entity_poly.entity_id
_entity_poly.type
_entity_poly.pdbx_seq_one_letter_code
_entity_poly.pdbx_strand_id
1 'polypeptide(L)'
;MTTLRTDEGRPTLWPVIPGLSARAAAIEPEVIWRRIESWIAWRWGVRSCSFIIEGGCGAWRAPLHPFTVSTVEAWGGEAWGAATLAADPLGGRSLGDRSHYRITGTLGFTEDPPADVLQACRRLAEYSSEKHGIDGASSRTVELGGQLRESYERAPVWLARALTYSGAADLLRPYRRAP
;
A
#
# COMPACT_ATOMS: atom_id res chain seq x y z
N MET A 1 15.72 -8.32 16.66
CA MET A 1 14.60 -7.50 16.13
C MET A 1 15.26 -6.46 15.25
N THR A 2 15.25 -6.65 13.93
CA THR A 2 15.98 -5.77 13.00
C THR A 2 15.13 -4.53 12.73
N THR A 3 15.63 -3.36 13.08
CA THR A 3 14.92 -2.11 12.77
C THR A 3 15.06 -1.80 11.28
N LEU A 4 13.94 -1.50 10.63
CA LEU A 4 13.88 -1.13 9.21
C LEU A 4 13.25 0.26 9.08
N ARG A 5 13.94 1.17 8.39
CA ARG A 5 13.36 2.42 7.89
C ARG A 5 13.17 2.31 6.39
N THR A 6 11.96 2.55 5.94
CA THR A 6 11.59 2.61 4.51
C THR A 6 11.30 4.05 4.14
N ASP A 7 11.94 4.53 3.07
CA ASP A 7 11.67 5.81 2.44
C ASP A 7 11.17 5.53 1.02
N GLU A 8 9.87 5.70 0.79
CA GLU A 8 9.19 5.43 -0.47
C GLU A 8 8.81 6.77 -1.13
N GLY A 9 9.26 6.98 -2.36
CA GLY A 9 8.90 8.14 -3.16
C GLY A 9 7.45 8.08 -3.66
N ARG A 10 6.98 9.17 -4.26
CA ARG A 10 5.66 9.20 -4.92
C ARG A 10 5.81 8.79 -6.39
N PRO A 11 4.96 7.89 -6.93
CA PRO A 11 4.97 7.61 -8.36
C PRO A 11 4.40 8.80 -9.15
N THR A 12 4.85 8.97 -10.39
CA THR A 12 4.36 10.02 -11.28
C THR A 12 2.95 9.73 -11.80
N LEU A 13 2.61 8.45 -11.97
CA LEU A 13 1.32 8.00 -12.47
C LEU A 13 0.95 6.67 -11.81
N TRP A 14 -0.32 6.55 -11.43
CA TRP A 14 -0.91 5.27 -11.05
C TRP A 14 -1.68 4.65 -12.22
N PRO A 15 -1.82 3.31 -12.27
CA PRO A 15 -2.62 2.66 -13.31
C PRO A 15 -4.07 3.11 -13.30
N VAL A 16 -4.65 3.19 -14.50
CA VAL A 16 -6.08 3.51 -14.67
C VAL A 16 -6.92 2.35 -14.16
N ILE A 17 -8.00 2.66 -13.44
CA ILE A 17 -8.97 1.66 -12.96
C ILE A 17 -10.14 1.61 -13.95
N PRO A 18 -10.28 0.55 -14.76
CA PRO A 18 -11.35 0.48 -15.76
C PRO A 18 -12.71 0.14 -15.12
N GLY A 19 -13.79 0.51 -15.81
CA GLY A 19 -15.15 0.08 -15.46
C GLY A 19 -15.78 0.76 -14.25
N LEU A 20 -15.27 1.92 -13.82
CA LEU A 20 -15.85 2.71 -12.75
C LEU A 20 -17.16 3.39 -13.18
N SER A 21 -18.11 3.52 -12.26
CA SER A 21 -19.25 4.42 -12.39
C SER A 21 -18.79 5.88 -12.48
N ALA A 22 -19.61 6.77 -13.02
CA ALA A 22 -19.27 8.19 -13.14
C ALA A 22 -18.94 8.85 -11.78
N ARG A 23 -19.56 8.37 -10.69
CA ARG A 23 -19.28 8.86 -9.33
C ARG A 23 -17.94 8.34 -8.83
N ALA A 24 -17.64 7.06 -9.03
CA ALA A 24 -16.38 6.47 -8.64
C ALA A 24 -15.20 7.04 -9.45
N ALA A 25 -15.41 7.30 -10.74
CA ALA A 25 -14.42 7.93 -11.62
C ALA A 25 -14.12 9.40 -11.25
N ALA A 26 -14.98 10.06 -10.47
CA ALA A 26 -14.72 11.41 -9.96
C ALA A 26 -13.77 11.42 -8.75
N ILE A 27 -13.48 10.26 -8.14
CA ILE A 27 -12.49 10.13 -7.08
C ILE A 27 -11.11 10.05 -7.72
N GLU A 28 -10.18 10.88 -7.24
CA GLU A 28 -8.79 10.85 -7.67
C GLU A 28 -8.19 9.44 -7.51
N PRO A 29 -7.65 8.83 -8.58
CA PRO A 29 -7.15 7.44 -8.53
C PRO A 29 -6.10 7.21 -7.44
N GLU A 30 -5.30 8.22 -7.14
CA GLU A 30 -4.30 8.18 -6.06
C GLU A 30 -4.91 7.81 -4.71
N VAL A 31 -6.10 8.32 -4.38
CA VAL A 31 -6.74 8.08 -3.08
C VAL A 31 -7.03 6.59 -2.89
N ILE A 32 -7.49 5.94 -3.96
CA ILE A 32 -7.78 4.50 -3.98
C ILE A 32 -6.47 3.72 -3.93
N TRP A 33 -5.52 4.04 -4.80
CA TRP A 33 -4.26 3.32 -4.90
C TRP A 33 -3.43 3.38 -3.63
N ARG A 34 -3.25 4.56 -3.01
CA ARG A 34 -2.47 4.69 -1.77
C ARG A 34 -3.06 3.86 -0.64
N ARG A 35 -4.39 3.73 -0.60
CA ARG A 35 -5.07 2.92 0.40
C ARG A 35 -4.87 1.43 0.13
N ILE A 36 -4.96 0.99 -1.11
CA ILE A 36 -4.66 -0.38 -1.52
C ILE A 36 -3.19 -0.72 -1.21
N GLU A 37 -2.24 0.11 -1.65
CA GLU A 37 -0.80 -0.06 -1.45
C GLU A 37 -0.39 0.01 0.05
N SER A 38 -1.17 0.66 0.90
CA SER A 38 -0.94 0.61 2.37
C SER A 38 -1.29 -0.75 2.98
N TRP A 39 -2.15 -1.52 2.32
CA TRP A 39 -2.65 -2.82 2.80
C TRP A 39 -1.82 -4.00 2.31
N ILE A 40 -1.14 -3.83 1.17
CA ILE A 40 -0.38 -4.85 0.46
C ILE A 40 1.10 -4.46 0.34
N ALA A 41 1.95 -5.43 0.03
CA ALA A 41 3.37 -5.18 -0.22
C ALA A 41 3.68 -4.77 -1.67
N TRP A 42 2.69 -4.84 -2.57
CA TRP A 42 2.85 -4.69 -4.01
C TRP A 42 2.65 -3.24 -4.44
N ARG A 43 3.48 -2.75 -5.37
CA ARG A 43 3.50 -1.38 -5.87
C ARG A 43 3.24 -1.33 -7.37
N TRP A 44 2.47 -0.33 -7.78
CA TRP A 44 2.31 0.04 -9.20
C TRP A 44 2.65 1.50 -9.43
N GLY A 45 3.23 1.78 -10.59
CA GLY A 45 3.84 3.07 -10.89
C GLY A 45 5.27 3.13 -10.35
N VAL A 46 6.22 3.32 -11.25
CA VAL A 46 7.65 3.32 -10.90
C VAL A 46 7.97 4.53 -10.02
N ARG A 47 8.75 4.30 -8.96
CA ARG A 47 9.18 5.31 -8.00
C ARG A 47 10.51 4.94 -7.33
N SER A 48 11.19 5.93 -6.78
CA SER A 48 12.39 5.69 -5.97
C SER A 48 12.02 5.11 -4.61
N CYS A 49 12.89 4.27 -4.06
CA CYS A 49 12.79 3.83 -2.67
C CYS A 49 14.18 3.55 -2.09
N SER A 50 14.34 3.85 -0.81
CA SER A 50 15.50 3.43 -0.04
C SER A 50 15.08 2.72 1.25
N PHE A 51 15.86 1.70 1.61
CA PHE A 51 15.74 0.96 2.85
C PHE A 51 17.01 1.19 3.66
N ILE A 52 16.85 1.61 4.92
CA ILE A 52 17.92 1.63 5.90
C ILE A 52 17.65 0.49 6.89
N ILE A 53 18.58 -0.44 6.94
CA ILE A 53 18.43 -1.71 7.64
C ILE A 53 19.57 -1.79 8.66
N GLU A 54 19.24 -2.14 9.89
CA GLU A 54 20.23 -2.55 10.87
C GLU A 54 20.94 -3.82 10.36
N GLY A 55 22.26 -3.79 10.31
CA GLY A 55 23.09 -4.89 9.83
C GLY A 55 23.32 -5.96 10.89
N GLY A 56 24.39 -6.73 10.72
CA GLY A 56 24.62 -7.97 11.44
C GLY A 56 24.30 -9.21 10.58
N CYS A 57 24.43 -10.39 11.16
CA CYS A 57 24.20 -11.63 10.41
C CYS A 57 22.71 -11.84 10.10
N GLY A 58 22.41 -12.18 8.85
CA GLY A 58 21.06 -12.56 8.44
C GLY A 58 20.77 -12.28 6.97
N ALA A 59 19.63 -12.80 6.50
CA ALA A 59 19.12 -12.52 5.17
C ALA A 59 18.19 -11.31 5.21
N TRP A 60 18.33 -10.41 4.24
CA TRP A 60 17.39 -9.32 4.00
C TRP A 60 16.68 -9.50 2.67
N ARG A 61 15.37 -9.25 2.68
CA ARG A 61 14.52 -9.11 1.49
C ARG A 61 13.77 -7.79 1.55
N ALA A 62 13.58 -7.18 0.39
CA ALA A 62 12.75 -6.01 0.28
C ALA A 62 11.32 -6.37 0.73
N PRO A 63 10.74 -5.64 1.70
CA PRO A 63 9.37 -5.90 2.15
C PRO A 63 8.33 -5.43 1.14
N LEU A 64 8.75 -4.68 0.11
CA LEU A 64 7.91 -4.15 -0.95
C LEU A 64 8.33 -4.74 -2.30
N HIS A 65 7.35 -4.98 -3.16
CA HIS A 65 7.52 -5.65 -4.44
C HIS A 65 6.85 -4.86 -5.58
N PRO A 66 7.42 -4.85 -6.79
CA PRO A 66 8.75 -5.31 -7.15
C PRO A 66 9.78 -4.25 -6.71
N PHE A 67 10.96 -4.70 -6.28
CA PHE A 67 12.07 -3.81 -5.95
C PHE A 67 13.31 -4.21 -6.72
N THR A 68 13.85 -3.26 -7.50
CA THR A 68 15.11 -3.43 -8.22
C THR A 68 16.18 -2.61 -7.53
N VAL A 69 17.21 -3.27 -7.04
CA VAL A 69 18.33 -2.62 -6.33
C VAL A 69 19.21 -1.89 -7.33
N SER A 70 19.47 -0.60 -7.07
CA SER A 70 20.41 0.22 -7.84
C SER A 70 21.74 0.37 -7.12
N THR A 71 21.71 0.69 -5.82
CA THR A 71 22.92 0.87 -5.01
C THR A 71 22.78 0.21 -3.66
N VAL A 72 23.92 -0.24 -3.14
CA VAL A 72 24.06 -0.78 -1.79
C VAL A 72 25.21 -0.07 -1.12
N GLU A 73 24.96 0.44 0.07
CA GLU A 73 25.93 1.19 0.86
C GLU A 73 25.93 0.64 2.29
N ALA A 74 27.11 0.66 2.92
CA ALA A 74 27.27 0.32 4.34
C ALA A 74 27.67 1.55 5.12
N TRP A 75 27.16 1.67 6.35
CA TRP A 75 27.55 2.74 7.26
C TRP A 75 28.95 2.48 7.83
N GLY A 76 29.87 3.42 7.61
CA GLY A 76 31.24 3.37 8.11
C GLY A 76 31.47 4.05 9.47
N GLY A 77 30.42 4.59 10.10
CA GLY A 77 30.51 5.36 11.35
C GLY A 77 30.30 6.86 11.14
N GLU A 78 30.84 7.40 10.04
CA GLU A 78 30.73 8.83 9.70
C GLU A 78 30.06 9.09 8.34
N ALA A 79 30.19 8.14 7.40
CA ALA A 79 29.66 8.26 6.05
C ALA A 79 29.15 6.91 5.51
N TRP A 80 28.28 7.01 4.51
CA TRP A 80 27.85 5.87 3.70
C TRP A 80 28.92 5.58 2.63
N GLY A 81 29.43 4.35 2.62
CA GLY A 81 30.36 3.88 1.58
C GLY A 81 29.73 2.78 0.73
N ALA A 82 30.11 2.69 -0.53
CA ALA A 82 29.63 1.62 -1.41
C ALA A 82 29.96 0.24 -0.85
N ALA A 83 29.00 -0.67 -0.90
CA ALA A 83 29.13 -2.04 -0.40
C ALA A 83 28.52 -3.03 -1.40
N THR A 84 28.97 -4.28 -1.33
CA THR A 84 28.38 -5.37 -2.10
C THR A 84 27.86 -6.41 -1.14
N LEU A 85 26.60 -6.85 -1.33
CA LEU A 85 25.99 -7.92 -0.56
C LEU A 85 25.81 -9.15 -1.45
N ALA A 86 26.26 -10.30 -0.95
CA ALA A 86 26.05 -11.58 -1.62
C ALA A 86 24.56 -11.91 -1.70
N ALA A 87 24.18 -12.71 -2.69
CA ALA A 87 22.85 -13.31 -2.72
C ALA A 87 22.68 -14.27 -1.53
N ASP A 88 21.49 -14.29 -0.93
CA ASP A 88 21.17 -15.23 0.14
C ASP A 88 20.47 -16.49 -0.44
N PRO A 89 20.79 -17.71 0.05
CA PRO A 89 20.16 -18.95 -0.43
C PRO A 89 18.64 -19.01 -0.24
N LEU A 90 18.10 -18.32 0.77
CA LEU A 90 16.66 -18.25 0.96
C LEU A 90 16.03 -17.29 -0.07
N GLY A 91 16.81 -16.35 -0.60
CA GLY A 91 16.38 -15.27 -1.48
C GLY A 91 16.68 -13.91 -0.85
N GLY A 92 17.01 -12.92 -1.68
CA GLY A 92 17.42 -11.59 -1.24
C GLY A 92 18.94 -11.43 -1.11
N ARG A 93 19.38 -10.72 -0.06
CA ARG A 93 20.78 -10.35 0.17
C ARG A 93 21.23 -10.79 1.56
N SER A 94 22.40 -11.41 1.66
CA SER A 94 23.01 -11.74 2.94
C SER A 94 23.63 -10.46 3.52
N LEU A 95 23.15 -10.04 4.68
CA LEU A 95 23.75 -8.97 5.48
C LEU A 95 25.07 -9.48 6.09
N GLY A 96 26.07 -8.61 6.10
CA GLY A 96 27.38 -8.88 6.68
C GLY A 96 27.52 -8.33 8.10
N ASP A 97 28.76 -8.17 8.54
CA ASP A 97 29.13 -7.72 9.89
C ASP A 97 29.00 -6.21 10.13
N ARG A 98 28.53 -5.44 9.13
CA ARG A 98 28.38 -3.99 9.27
C ARG A 98 27.17 -3.65 10.14
N SER A 99 27.21 -2.47 10.76
CA SER A 99 26.15 -2.04 11.67
C SER A 99 24.87 -1.63 10.95
N HIS A 100 24.96 -1.03 9.77
CA HIS A 100 23.80 -0.60 8.98
C HIS A 100 24.10 -0.68 7.48
N TYR A 101 23.05 -0.97 6.71
CA TYR A 101 23.05 -0.93 5.26
C TYR A 101 21.98 0.01 4.74
N ARG A 102 22.31 0.76 3.69
CA ARG A 102 21.35 1.53 2.89
C ARG A 102 21.26 0.90 1.52
N ILE A 103 20.07 0.47 1.15
CA ILE A 103 19.79 -0.15 -0.15
C ILE A 103 18.81 0.76 -0.88
N THR A 104 19.25 1.32 -2.00
CA THR A 104 18.45 2.24 -2.81
C THR A 104 18.13 1.60 -4.16
N GLY A 105 16.94 1.87 -4.66
CA GLY A 105 16.47 1.28 -5.90
C GLY A 105 15.17 1.86 -6.39
N THR A 106 14.54 1.15 -7.33
CA THR A 106 13.24 1.49 -7.90
C THR A 106 12.18 0.48 -7.45
N LEU A 107 11.03 0.99 -7.01
CA LEU A 107 9.83 0.22 -6.71
C LEU A 107 8.78 0.40 -7.80
N GLY A 108 7.95 -0.63 -8.00
CA GLY A 108 6.72 -0.55 -8.76
C GLY A 108 6.76 -1.25 -10.11
N PHE A 109 5.65 -1.90 -10.47
CA PHE A 109 5.44 -2.41 -11.83
C PHE A 109 5.13 -1.27 -12.80
N THR A 110 5.56 -1.48 -14.05
CA THR A 110 5.10 -0.70 -15.21
C THR A 110 3.91 -1.35 -15.91
N GLU A 111 3.74 -2.65 -15.71
CA GLU A 111 2.66 -3.45 -16.29
C GLU A 111 1.33 -3.21 -15.58
N ASP A 112 0.25 -3.58 -16.27
CA ASP A 112 -1.08 -3.51 -15.72
C ASP A 112 -1.24 -4.41 -14.48
N PRO A 113 -1.94 -3.93 -13.43
CA PRO A 113 -2.22 -4.75 -12.27
C PRO A 113 -3.04 -5.99 -12.60
N PRO A 114 -2.85 -7.09 -11.87
CA PRO A 114 -3.70 -8.26 -11.95
C PRO A 114 -5.20 -7.92 -11.77
N ALA A 115 -6.07 -8.73 -12.39
CA ALA A 115 -7.50 -8.46 -12.45
C ALA A 115 -8.18 -8.40 -11.08
N ASP A 116 -7.70 -9.18 -10.10
CA ASP A 116 -8.18 -9.15 -8.72
C ASP A 116 -7.80 -7.86 -7.98
N VAL A 117 -6.60 -7.32 -8.20
CA VAL A 117 -6.18 -6.01 -7.71
C VAL A 117 -7.03 -4.91 -8.32
N LEU A 118 -7.24 -4.93 -9.64
CA LEU A 118 -8.13 -3.97 -10.31
C LEU A 118 -9.55 -4.05 -9.79
N GLN A 119 -10.07 -5.27 -9.56
CA GLN A 119 -11.40 -5.46 -8.99
C GLN A 119 -11.49 -4.99 -7.53
N ALA A 120 -10.43 -5.13 -6.74
CA ALA A 120 -10.36 -4.58 -5.39
C ALA A 120 -10.36 -3.03 -5.42
N CYS A 121 -9.60 -2.42 -6.31
CA CYS A 121 -9.60 -0.97 -6.55
C CYS A 121 -11.01 -0.49 -6.95
N ARG A 122 -11.66 -1.19 -7.88
CA ARG A 122 -13.03 -0.90 -8.30
C ARG A 122 -14.02 -0.98 -7.14
N ARG A 123 -14.02 -2.08 -6.38
CA ARG A 123 -14.91 -2.25 -5.22
C ARG A 123 -14.74 -1.13 -4.20
N LEU A 124 -13.48 -0.76 -3.91
CA LEU A 124 -13.19 0.33 -2.99
C LEU A 124 -13.67 1.67 -3.54
N ALA A 125 -13.41 1.96 -4.82
CA ALA A 125 -13.83 3.21 -5.45
C ALA A 125 -15.36 3.36 -5.50
N GLU A 126 -16.08 2.29 -5.89
CA GLU A 126 -17.54 2.28 -5.91
C GLU A 126 -18.10 2.50 -4.51
N TYR A 127 -17.62 1.74 -3.51
CA TYR A 127 -18.02 1.90 -2.11
C TYR A 127 -17.75 3.31 -1.57
N SER A 128 -16.60 3.89 -1.92
CA SER A 128 -16.25 5.26 -1.53
C SER A 128 -17.08 6.33 -2.24
N SER A 129 -17.65 6.02 -3.41
CA SER A 129 -18.48 6.92 -4.21
C SER A 129 -19.97 6.81 -3.92
N GLU A 130 -20.40 5.73 -3.26
CA GLU A 130 -21.77 5.56 -2.83
C GLU A 130 -22.13 6.71 -1.89
N LYS A 131 -23.13 7.48 -2.30
CA LYS A 131 -23.77 8.48 -1.45
C LYS A 131 -24.51 7.73 -0.34
N HIS A 132 -23.80 7.38 0.72
CA HIS A 132 -24.46 7.03 1.97
C HIS A 132 -25.08 8.32 2.50
N GLY A 133 -26.41 8.42 2.43
CA GLY A 133 -27.16 9.65 2.66
C GLY A 133 -26.56 10.57 3.74
N ILE A 134 -26.25 11.79 3.31
CA ILE A 134 -25.92 13.00 4.07
C ILE A 134 -24.54 12.99 4.74
N ASP A 135 -23.65 13.84 4.21
CA ASP A 135 -22.34 14.16 4.77
C ASP A 135 -22.48 14.70 6.21
N GLY A 136 -21.65 14.18 7.13
CA GLY A 136 -21.38 14.82 8.43
C GLY A 136 -22.44 14.66 9.54
N ALA A 137 -23.50 13.85 9.38
CA ALA A 137 -24.47 13.63 10.45
C ALA A 137 -24.05 12.49 11.40
N SER A 138 -23.87 12.79 12.70
CA SER A 138 -23.64 11.80 13.76
C SER A 138 -24.93 11.13 14.26
N SER A 139 -26.10 11.65 13.88
CA SER A 139 -27.41 11.06 14.11
C SER A 139 -28.41 11.68 13.13
N ARG A 140 -29.29 10.85 12.55
CA ARG A 140 -30.43 11.31 11.77
C ARG A 140 -31.68 10.57 12.25
N THR A 141 -32.65 11.32 12.74
CA THR A 141 -34.03 10.86 12.90
C THR A 141 -34.81 11.42 11.71
N VAL A 142 -35.39 10.54 10.89
CA VAL A 142 -36.40 10.95 9.90
C VAL A 142 -37.72 10.35 10.34
N GLU A 143 -38.64 11.21 10.76
CA GLU A 143 -40.02 10.80 10.99
C GLU A 143 -40.80 10.93 9.67
N LEU A 144 -41.05 9.79 9.01
CA LEU A 144 -42.12 9.68 8.03
C LEU A 144 -43.36 9.15 8.74
N GLY A 145 -44.31 10.05 9.05
CA GLY A 145 -45.71 9.66 9.28
C GLY A 145 -45.97 8.63 10.38
N GLY A 146 -45.13 8.56 11.42
CA GLY A 146 -45.48 7.92 12.70
C GLY A 146 -45.43 6.39 12.80
N GLN A 147 -44.92 5.62 11.83
CA GLN A 147 -44.90 4.14 11.96
C GLN A 147 -43.62 3.40 11.55
N LEU A 148 -42.54 4.08 11.17
CA LEU A 148 -41.24 3.41 10.99
C LEU A 148 -40.11 4.24 11.57
N ARG A 149 -39.42 3.68 12.58
CA ARG A 149 -38.22 4.26 13.18
C ARG A 149 -37.01 3.51 12.63
N GLU A 150 -36.28 4.12 11.72
CA GLU A 150 -35.04 3.56 11.19
C GLU A 150 -33.86 4.36 11.75
N SER A 151 -33.16 3.78 12.73
CA SER A 151 -31.98 4.39 13.34
C SER A 151 -30.72 3.92 12.64
N TYR A 152 -30.01 4.86 12.00
CA TYR A 152 -28.67 4.62 11.46
C TYR A 152 -27.63 5.25 12.38
N GLU A 153 -26.94 4.43 13.18
CA GLU A 153 -25.76 4.86 13.92
C GLU A 153 -24.51 4.56 13.08
N ARG A 154 -23.80 5.59 12.62
CA ARG A 154 -22.52 5.38 11.94
C ARG A 154 -21.40 5.34 12.97
N ALA A 155 -20.72 4.20 13.04
CA ALA A 155 -19.41 4.17 13.67
C ALA A 155 -18.45 5.09 12.87
N PRO A 156 -17.78 6.06 13.50
CA PRO A 156 -16.79 6.94 12.83
C PRO A 156 -15.62 6.18 12.18
N VAL A 157 -15.52 4.87 12.41
CA VAL A 157 -14.54 3.92 11.85
C VAL A 157 -14.87 3.47 10.42
N TRP A 158 -16.02 3.85 9.85
CA TRP A 158 -16.47 3.36 8.55
C TRP A 158 -15.47 3.64 7.41
N LEU A 159 -14.88 4.84 7.38
CA LEU A 159 -13.77 5.15 6.48
C LEU A 159 -12.55 4.30 6.79
N ALA A 160 -12.18 4.11 8.05
CA ALA A 160 -11.03 3.28 8.43
C ALA A 160 -11.19 1.79 8.05
N ARG A 161 -12.43 1.29 7.91
CA ARG A 161 -12.75 -0.10 7.52
C ARG A 161 -13.26 -0.28 6.08
N ALA A 162 -13.23 0.77 5.25
CA ALA A 162 -13.80 0.69 3.90
C ALA A 162 -13.17 -0.41 3.02
N LEU A 163 -11.89 -0.75 3.23
CA LEU A 163 -11.24 -1.90 2.55
C LEU A 163 -11.91 -3.24 2.89
N THR A 164 -12.30 -3.42 4.14
CA THR A 164 -13.01 -4.63 4.59
C THR A 164 -14.46 -4.60 4.13
N TYR A 165 -15.16 -3.48 4.30
CA TYR A 165 -16.59 -3.37 3.97
C TYR A 165 -16.89 -3.42 2.46
N SER A 166 -15.97 -2.95 1.63
CA SER A 166 -16.07 -3.11 0.17
C SER A 166 -15.80 -4.54 -0.31
N GLY A 167 -15.33 -5.44 0.57
CA GLY A 167 -14.87 -6.78 0.17
C GLY A 167 -13.60 -6.76 -0.69
N ALA A 168 -12.89 -5.63 -0.76
CA ALA A 168 -11.61 -5.50 -1.44
C ALA A 168 -10.49 -6.24 -0.70
N ALA A 169 -10.50 -6.21 0.64
CA ALA A 169 -9.47 -6.82 1.47
C ALA A 169 -9.28 -8.33 1.22
N ASP A 170 -10.35 -9.06 0.89
CA ASP A 170 -10.30 -10.50 0.63
C ASP A 170 -9.58 -10.84 -0.66
N LEU A 171 -9.80 -10.04 -1.71
CA LEU A 171 -9.09 -10.17 -2.98
C LEU A 171 -7.59 -9.86 -2.82
N LEU A 172 -7.24 -8.98 -1.88
CA LEU A 172 -5.88 -8.53 -1.65
C LEU A 172 -5.06 -9.44 -0.71
N ARG A 173 -5.66 -10.51 -0.16
CA ARG A 173 -4.96 -11.43 0.76
C ARG A 173 -3.66 -12.01 0.18
N PRO A 174 -3.60 -12.45 -1.10
CA PRO A 174 -2.36 -12.97 -1.69
C PRO A 174 -1.24 -11.94 -1.77
N TYR A 175 -1.57 -10.65 -1.82
CA TYR A 175 -0.63 -9.55 -2.04
C TYR A 175 -0.11 -8.92 -0.74
N ARG A 176 -0.50 -9.43 0.43
CA ARG A 176 -0.12 -8.83 1.72
C ARG A 176 1.38 -8.84 2.00
N ARG A 177 2.13 -9.71 1.33
CA ARG A 177 3.58 -9.86 1.50
C ARG A 177 4.26 -9.86 0.14
N ALA A 178 5.49 -9.36 0.11
CA ALA A 178 6.37 -9.54 -1.02
C ALA A 178 6.70 -11.05 -1.17
N PRO A 179 6.85 -11.55 -2.41
CA PRO A 179 7.24 -12.93 -2.67
C PRO A 179 8.66 -13.26 -2.17
#